data_AF-A0AA37WL74-F1
#
_entry.id   AF-A0AA37WL74-F1
#
_cell.length_a   1.000
_cell.length_b   1.000
_cell.length_c   1.000
_cell.angle_alpha   90.00
_cell.angle_beta   90.00
_cell.angle_gamma   90.00
#
_symmetry.space_group_name_H-M   'P 1'
#
loop_
_entity.id
_entity.type
_entity.pdbx_description
1 polymer ?
#
loop_
_entity_poly.entity_id
_entity_poly.type
_entity_poly.pdbx_seq_one_letter_code
_entity_poly.pdbx_strand_id
1 'polypeptide(L)'
;MGYITPLLPYLAGWLLLMFTPPFFELGWVNGVGQLTLFAFVVCLPAWKTGRLSYVDIGWPLGLAIIGLVALLLAEGNILRQSIIGLVYVFIGLRMGLVAIKLWRLGVFQNEFPRYQYQRLRWQEKGIKNIPLMIQVEAVLQGVANMSFLAFPAFVIAVNPVSQIHMLEMFGLLIWVGAFAMETIADNQKRVFLKEMKKQGLKNQVCNVGLWRYSRHPNYFAEWMVWNALVIAALPSWWVLQAQINTVLWLLIGLGVLNASRVMYVTLVDYTGAKPAEYFSVQKRPKYKTYQQTTNQFFPGPFKSAK
;
A
#
# COMPACT_ATOMS: atom_id res chain seq x y z
N MET A 1 -21.48 -16.69 2.67
CA MET A 1 -20.90 -15.66 3.56
C MET A 1 -19.40 -15.41 3.35
N GLY A 2 -18.57 -16.39 2.96
CA GLY A 2 -17.11 -16.22 2.92
C GLY A 2 -16.48 -15.23 1.92
N TYR A 3 -17.21 -14.78 0.88
CA TYR A 3 -16.68 -13.82 -0.10
C TYR A 3 -16.69 -12.37 0.41
N ILE A 4 -17.69 -11.98 1.19
CA ILE A 4 -17.91 -10.57 1.56
C ILE A 4 -17.26 -10.25 2.92
N THR A 5 -17.08 -11.23 3.80
CA THR A 5 -16.48 -11.03 5.13
C THR A 5 -15.17 -10.23 5.12
N PRO A 6 -14.24 -10.41 4.16
CA PRO A 6 -13.01 -9.60 4.11
C PRO A 6 -13.25 -8.09 3.89
N LEU A 7 -14.38 -7.69 3.29
CA LEU A 7 -14.72 -6.29 3.04
C LEU A 7 -15.21 -5.56 4.29
N LEU A 8 -15.81 -6.28 5.25
CA LEU A 8 -16.51 -5.68 6.38
C LEU A 8 -15.65 -4.73 7.23
N PRO A 9 -14.39 -5.05 7.58
CA PRO A 9 -13.56 -4.12 8.36
C PRO A 9 -13.27 -2.82 7.62
N TYR A 10 -13.06 -2.89 6.30
CA TYR A 10 -12.79 -1.72 5.47
C TYR A 10 -14.05 -0.88 5.25
N LEU A 11 -15.20 -1.53 5.04
CA LEU A 11 -16.49 -0.83 4.98
C LEU A 11 -16.79 -0.11 6.29
N ALA A 12 -16.56 -0.77 7.43
CA ALA A 12 -16.69 -0.14 8.74
C ALA A 12 -15.74 1.06 8.90
N GLY A 13 -14.49 0.94 8.44
CA GLY A 13 -13.54 2.05 8.44
C GLY A 13 -13.97 3.22 7.56
N TRP A 14 -14.55 2.96 6.38
CA TRP A 14 -15.08 4.02 5.52
C TRP A 14 -16.32 4.69 6.13
N LEU A 15 -17.26 3.90 6.67
CA LEU A 15 -18.41 4.43 7.39
C LEU A 15 -17.98 5.26 8.60
N LEU A 16 -16.93 4.86 9.31
CA LEU A 16 -16.39 5.65 10.42
C LEU A 16 -15.93 7.05 9.97
N LEU A 17 -15.27 7.17 8.81
CA LEU A 17 -14.93 8.48 8.23
C LEU A 17 -16.20 9.27 7.88
N MET A 18 -17.20 8.63 7.26
CA MET A 18 -18.45 9.31 6.92
C MET A 18 -19.25 9.76 8.16
N PHE A 19 -19.24 9.01 9.26
CA PHE A 19 -19.97 9.37 10.47
C PHE A 19 -19.17 10.27 11.43
N THR A 20 -17.98 10.72 11.04
CA THR A 20 -17.17 11.65 11.83
C THR A 20 -17.23 13.04 11.19
N PRO A 21 -17.81 14.07 11.85
CA PRO A 21 -18.18 15.32 11.18
C PRO A 21 -17.05 16.03 10.42
N PRO A 22 -15.81 16.17 10.95
CA PRO A 22 -14.70 16.76 10.20
C PRO A 22 -14.29 15.98 8.93
N PHE A 23 -14.72 14.72 8.79
CA PHE A 23 -14.34 13.83 7.70
C PHE A 23 -15.49 13.49 6.74
N PHE A 24 -16.73 13.95 6.99
CA PHE A 24 -17.89 13.52 6.20
C PHE A 24 -17.69 13.79 4.69
N GLU A 25 -17.36 15.03 4.33
CA GLU A 25 -17.17 15.41 2.93
C GLU A 25 -15.97 14.68 2.30
N LEU A 26 -14.83 14.65 3.01
CA LEU A 26 -13.63 13.94 2.57
C LEU A 26 -13.89 12.45 2.33
N GLY A 27 -14.57 11.79 3.27
CA GLY A 27 -14.92 10.37 3.21
C GLY A 27 -15.90 10.07 2.09
N TRP A 28 -16.89 10.94 1.88
CA TRP A 28 -17.87 10.80 0.79
C TRP A 28 -17.23 10.97 -0.58
N VAL A 29 -16.53 12.10 -0.81
CA VAL A 29 -15.92 12.40 -2.12
C VAL A 29 -14.82 11.38 -2.45
N ASN A 30 -13.98 11.00 -1.49
CA ASN A 30 -13.03 9.91 -1.69
C ASN A 30 -13.75 8.60 -2.01
N GLY A 31 -14.82 8.27 -1.28
CA GLY A 31 -15.63 7.08 -1.55
C GLY A 31 -16.11 7.00 -3.00
N VAL A 32 -16.75 8.06 -3.50
CA VAL A 32 -17.22 8.15 -4.88
C VAL A 32 -16.05 8.08 -5.87
N GLY A 33 -14.94 8.76 -5.58
CA GLY A 33 -13.72 8.74 -6.39
C GLY A 33 -13.13 7.33 -6.52
N GLN A 34 -12.99 6.59 -5.41
CA GLN A 34 -12.48 5.22 -5.42
C GLN A 34 -13.43 4.26 -6.13
N LEU A 35 -14.75 4.35 -5.88
CA LEU A 35 -15.73 3.50 -6.54
C LEU A 35 -15.70 3.72 -8.06
N THR A 36 -15.64 4.97 -8.51
CA THR A 36 -15.53 5.32 -9.94
C THR A 36 -14.24 4.79 -10.53
N LEU A 37 -13.10 5.06 -9.89
CA LEU A 37 -11.79 4.60 -10.32
C LEU A 37 -11.74 3.07 -10.44
N PHE A 38 -12.14 2.35 -9.39
CA PHE A 38 -12.09 0.90 -9.38
C PHE A 38 -13.10 0.29 -10.35
N ALA A 39 -14.30 0.85 -10.50
CA ALA A 39 -15.27 0.35 -11.48
C ALA A 39 -14.68 0.35 -12.91
N PHE A 40 -14.12 1.48 -13.35
CA PHE A 40 -13.67 1.65 -14.74
C PHE A 40 -12.25 1.18 -15.02
N VAL A 41 -11.33 1.35 -14.08
CA VAL A 41 -9.89 1.03 -14.28
C VAL A 41 -9.54 -0.38 -13.82
N VAL A 42 -10.33 -0.97 -12.91
CA VAL A 42 -10.02 -2.29 -12.32
C VAL A 42 -11.09 -3.32 -12.65
N CYS A 43 -12.31 -3.16 -12.14
CA CYS A 43 -13.38 -4.14 -12.21
C CYS A 43 -13.80 -4.45 -13.64
N LEU A 44 -14.02 -3.42 -14.48
CA LEU A 44 -14.41 -3.61 -15.88
C LEU A 44 -13.31 -4.31 -16.71
N PRO A 45 -12.03 -3.89 -16.67
CA PRO A 45 -10.94 -4.65 -17.30
C PRO A 45 -10.77 -6.06 -16.74
N ALA A 46 -10.88 -6.24 -15.42
CA ALA A 46 -10.75 -7.54 -14.77
C ALA A 46 -11.88 -8.50 -15.18
N TRP A 47 -13.11 -7.99 -15.35
CA TRP A 47 -14.24 -8.77 -15.85
C TRP A 47 -14.02 -9.21 -17.30
N LYS A 48 -13.54 -8.32 -18.17
CA LYS A 48 -13.28 -8.62 -19.58
C LYS A 48 -12.12 -9.60 -19.80
N THR A 49 -11.07 -9.48 -18.98
CA THR A 49 -9.81 -10.23 -19.19
C THR A 49 -9.64 -11.41 -18.25
N GLY A 50 -10.43 -11.46 -17.18
CA GLY A 50 -10.25 -12.41 -16.08
C GLY A 50 -8.99 -12.17 -15.26
N ARG A 51 -8.36 -10.98 -15.32
CA ARG A 51 -7.08 -10.69 -14.64
C ARG A 51 -7.24 -9.69 -13.50
N LEU A 52 -6.67 -9.99 -12.34
CA LEU A 52 -6.69 -9.11 -11.16
C LEU A 52 -5.60 -8.04 -11.22
N SER A 53 -4.55 -8.21 -12.04
CA SER A 53 -3.42 -7.27 -12.20
C SER A 53 -3.80 -5.79 -12.31
N TYR A 54 -4.95 -5.45 -12.87
CA TYR A 54 -5.40 -4.06 -13.03
C TYR A 54 -5.50 -3.28 -11.71
N VAL A 55 -5.63 -3.97 -10.56
CA VAL A 55 -5.55 -3.34 -9.23
C VAL A 55 -4.22 -2.59 -9.02
N ASP A 56 -3.12 -3.00 -9.66
CA ASP A 56 -1.84 -2.29 -9.58
C ASP A 56 -1.83 -0.94 -10.32
N ILE A 57 -2.88 -0.64 -11.09
CA ILE A 57 -3.14 0.69 -11.63
C ILE A 57 -4.09 1.46 -10.71
N GLY A 58 -5.19 0.82 -10.30
CA GLY A 58 -6.23 1.46 -9.49
C GLY A 58 -5.75 1.83 -8.08
N TRP A 59 -5.02 0.96 -7.39
CA TRP A 59 -4.55 1.21 -6.03
C TRP A 59 -3.69 2.47 -5.90
N PRO A 60 -2.60 2.67 -6.68
CA PRO A 60 -1.78 3.88 -6.57
C PRO A 60 -2.49 5.15 -7.07
N LEU A 61 -3.31 5.06 -8.13
CA LEU A 61 -4.13 6.21 -8.55
C LEU A 61 -5.15 6.58 -7.46
N GLY A 62 -5.64 5.61 -6.70
CA GLY A 62 -6.51 5.85 -5.56
C GLY A 62 -5.81 6.61 -4.43
N LEU A 63 -4.52 6.38 -4.17
CA LEU A 63 -3.73 7.21 -3.25
C LEU A 63 -3.63 8.66 -3.73
N ALA A 64 -3.48 8.87 -5.04
CA ALA A 64 -3.46 10.21 -5.60
C ALA A 64 -4.83 10.90 -5.41
N ILE A 65 -5.95 10.18 -5.56
CA ILE A 65 -7.29 10.70 -5.25
C ILE A 65 -7.39 11.11 -3.77
N ILE A 66 -6.92 10.29 -2.82
CA ILE A 66 -6.91 10.65 -1.39
C ILE A 66 -6.16 11.97 -1.18
N GLY A 67 -4.99 12.11 -1.79
CA GLY A 67 -4.19 13.34 -1.72
C GLY A 67 -4.90 14.55 -2.32
N LEU A 68 -5.53 14.40 -3.49
CA LEU A 68 -6.30 15.47 -4.12
C LEU A 68 -7.52 15.88 -3.30
N VAL A 69 -8.24 14.92 -2.72
CA VAL A 69 -9.38 15.19 -1.83
C VAL A 69 -8.91 15.98 -0.61
N ALA A 70 -7.80 15.58 0.02
CA ALA A 70 -7.21 16.33 1.13
C ALA A 70 -6.81 17.76 0.69
N LEU A 71 -6.13 17.93 -0.44
CA LEU A 71 -5.70 19.24 -0.95
C LEU A 71 -6.85 20.19 -1.26
N LEU A 72 -7.95 19.67 -1.80
CA LEU A 72 -9.01 20.50 -2.36
C LEU A 72 -10.15 20.76 -1.38
N LEU A 73 -10.40 19.84 -0.45
CA LEU A 73 -11.63 19.84 0.36
C LEU A 73 -11.39 19.88 1.87
N ALA A 74 -10.16 19.63 2.36
CA ALA A 74 -9.94 19.65 3.79
C ALA A 74 -9.97 21.09 4.34
N GLU A 75 -10.65 21.28 5.47
CA GLU A 75 -10.75 22.57 6.17
C GLU A 75 -9.76 22.64 7.34
N GLY A 76 -8.47 22.47 7.05
CA GLY A 76 -7.41 22.56 8.07
C GLY A 76 -6.43 23.69 7.81
N ASN A 77 -5.29 23.62 8.49
CA ASN A 77 -4.19 24.52 8.22
C ASN A 77 -3.61 24.24 6.82
N ILE A 78 -3.58 25.27 5.97
CA ILE A 78 -3.15 25.19 4.56
C ILE A 78 -1.79 24.51 4.41
N LEU A 79 -0.82 24.78 5.30
CA LEU A 79 0.51 24.18 5.21
C LEU A 79 0.45 22.67 5.42
N ARG A 80 -0.26 22.19 6.46
CA ARG A 80 -0.40 20.74 6.74
C ARG A 80 -1.15 20.01 5.65
N GLN A 81 -2.30 20.57 5.29
CA GLN A 81 -3.13 20.09 4.20
C GLN A 81 -2.31 19.95 2.91
N SER A 82 -1.54 20.99 2.56
CA SER A 82 -0.67 20.98 1.38
C SER A 82 0.40 19.91 1.47
N ILE A 83 1.12 19.81 2.58
CA ILE A 83 2.18 18.83 2.76
C ILE A 83 1.64 17.40 2.62
N ILE A 84 0.61 17.04 3.38
CA ILE A 84 0.10 15.66 3.38
C ILE A 84 -0.57 15.30 2.05
N GLY A 85 -1.31 16.24 1.47
CA GLY A 85 -1.94 16.07 0.19
C GLY A 85 -0.93 15.86 -0.94
N LEU A 86 0.13 16.69 -1.00
CA LEU A 86 1.21 16.53 -1.97
C LEU A 86 1.99 15.23 -1.77
N VAL A 87 2.21 14.78 -0.53
CA VAL A 87 2.84 13.48 -0.23
C VAL A 87 2.04 12.32 -0.83
N TYR A 88 0.72 12.30 -0.64
CA TYR A 88 -0.15 11.25 -1.20
C TYR A 88 -0.24 11.32 -2.73
N VAL A 89 -0.38 12.53 -3.29
CA VAL A 89 -0.36 12.76 -4.75
C VAL A 89 0.95 12.26 -5.35
N PHE A 90 2.08 12.60 -4.73
CA PHE A 90 3.40 12.20 -5.20
C PHE A 90 3.56 10.67 -5.22
N ILE A 91 3.25 9.97 -4.12
CA ILE A 91 3.36 8.50 -4.06
C ILE A 91 2.43 7.86 -5.08
N GLY A 92 1.17 8.29 -5.09
CA GLY A 92 0.13 7.73 -5.95
C GLY A 92 0.43 7.91 -7.43
N LEU A 93 0.79 9.12 -7.86
CA LEU A 93 1.12 9.40 -9.26
C LEU A 93 2.43 8.73 -9.67
N ARG A 94 3.47 8.73 -8.83
CA ARG A 94 4.75 8.03 -9.13
C ARG A 94 4.50 6.59 -9.51
N MET A 95 3.75 5.85 -8.69
CA MET A 95 3.46 4.43 -8.92
C MET A 95 2.42 4.23 -10.04
N GLY A 96 1.36 5.05 -10.07
CA GLY A 96 0.28 4.97 -11.05
C GLY A 96 0.77 5.23 -12.47
N LEU A 97 1.63 6.23 -12.69
CA LEU A 97 2.21 6.52 -14.00
C LEU A 97 3.12 5.39 -14.50
N VAL A 98 3.88 4.76 -13.59
CA VAL A 98 4.67 3.57 -13.93
C VAL A 98 3.75 2.40 -14.30
N ALA A 99 2.67 2.17 -13.55
CA ALA A 99 1.70 1.12 -13.85
C ALA A 99 1.00 1.34 -15.21
N ILE A 100 0.59 2.57 -15.53
CA ILE A 100 0.01 2.94 -16.83
C ILE A 100 1.03 2.71 -17.96
N LYS A 101 2.30 3.08 -17.75
CA LYS A 101 3.37 2.80 -18.72
C LYS A 101 3.52 1.29 -18.97
N LEU A 102 3.54 0.49 -17.92
CA LEU A 102 3.63 -0.98 -18.03
C LEU A 102 2.40 -1.57 -18.73
N TRP A 103 1.21 -1.04 -18.47
CA TRP A 103 -0.01 -1.42 -19.17
C TRP A 103 0.07 -1.14 -20.68
N ARG A 104 0.52 0.05 -21.09
CA ARG A 104 0.73 0.40 -22.50
C ARG A 104 1.76 -0.49 -23.20
N LEU A 105 2.76 -0.96 -22.47
CA LEU A 105 3.76 -1.92 -22.96
C LEU A 105 3.24 -3.37 -23.04
N GLY A 106 1.96 -3.61 -22.75
CA GLY A 106 1.35 -4.94 -22.83
C GLY A 106 1.66 -5.87 -21.66
N VAL A 107 2.30 -5.37 -20.59
CA VAL A 107 2.72 -6.21 -19.45
C VAL A 107 1.50 -6.82 -18.73
N PHE A 108 0.38 -6.11 -18.69
CA PHE A 108 -0.88 -6.54 -18.06
C PHE A 108 -1.65 -7.58 -18.90
N GLN A 109 -1.14 -7.97 -20.06
CA GLN A 109 -1.66 -9.12 -20.81
C GLN A 109 -1.36 -10.45 -20.09
N ASN A 110 -0.50 -10.44 -19.08
CA ASN A 110 -0.26 -11.57 -18.20
C ASN A 110 -0.67 -11.22 -16.76
N GLU A 111 -1.24 -12.19 -16.05
CA GLU A 111 -1.52 -12.06 -14.63
C GLU A 111 -0.20 -11.99 -13.84
N PHE A 112 -0.06 -11.03 -12.93
CA PHE A 112 1.15 -10.92 -12.12
C PHE A 112 1.29 -12.09 -11.14
N PRO A 113 2.53 -12.50 -10.81
CA PRO A 113 2.77 -13.64 -9.92
C PRO A 113 1.99 -13.58 -8.60
N ARG A 114 1.89 -12.40 -7.97
CA ARG A 114 1.11 -12.22 -6.73
C ARG A 114 -0.36 -12.63 -6.86
N TYR A 115 -1.00 -12.38 -8.01
CA TYR A 115 -2.40 -12.75 -8.24
C TYR A 115 -2.55 -14.19 -8.73
N GLN A 116 -1.52 -14.75 -9.39
CA GLN A 116 -1.44 -16.19 -9.62
C GLN A 116 -1.39 -16.95 -8.29
N TYR A 117 -0.63 -16.44 -7.31
CA TYR A 117 -0.58 -17.01 -5.97
C TYR A 117 -1.91 -16.88 -5.22
N GLN A 118 -2.65 -15.78 -5.39
CA GLN A 118 -4.00 -15.66 -4.83
C GLN A 118 -4.95 -16.74 -5.36
N ARG A 119 -4.84 -17.11 -6.64
CA ARG A 119 -5.65 -18.22 -7.20
C ARG A 119 -5.35 -19.56 -6.53
N LEU A 120 -4.09 -19.82 -6.18
CA LEU A 120 -3.71 -21.02 -5.42
C LEU A 120 -4.39 -21.02 -4.04
N ARG A 121 -4.38 -19.88 -3.34
CA ARG A 121 -5.08 -19.73 -2.06
C ARG A 121 -6.58 -19.91 -2.17
N TRP A 122 -7.19 -19.41 -3.23
CA TRP A 122 -8.62 -19.60 -3.48
C TRP A 122 -8.94 -21.07 -3.72
N GLN A 123 -8.08 -21.78 -4.47
CA GLN A 123 -8.21 -23.23 -4.68
C GLN A 123 -8.09 -24.01 -3.37
N GLU A 124 -7.09 -23.70 -2.53
CA GLU A 124 -6.94 -24.30 -1.19
C GLU A 124 -8.15 -24.06 -0.29
N LYS A 125 -8.79 -22.90 -0.41
CA LYS A 125 -10.02 -22.54 0.32
C LYS A 125 -11.31 -23.10 -0.31
N GLY A 126 -11.22 -23.85 -1.41
CA GLY A 126 -12.38 -24.42 -2.10
C GLY A 126 -13.29 -23.37 -2.76
N ILE A 127 -12.75 -22.20 -3.12
CA ILE A 127 -13.50 -21.14 -3.81
C ILE A 127 -13.81 -21.57 -5.24
N LYS A 128 -15.11 -21.75 -5.53
CA LYS A 128 -15.59 -22.24 -6.83
C LYS A 128 -15.83 -21.12 -7.86
N ASN A 129 -16.31 -19.96 -7.43
CA ASN A 129 -16.66 -18.86 -8.34
C ASN A 129 -15.49 -17.87 -8.47
N ILE A 130 -14.55 -18.21 -9.36
CA ILE A 130 -13.34 -17.40 -9.60
C ILE A 130 -13.66 -16.01 -10.18
N PRO A 131 -14.54 -15.84 -11.19
CA PRO A 131 -14.89 -14.52 -11.70
C PRO A 131 -15.44 -13.58 -10.61
N LEU A 132 -16.30 -14.09 -9.74
CA LEU A 132 -16.81 -13.32 -8.60
C LEU A 132 -15.68 -12.98 -7.61
N MET A 133 -14.80 -13.93 -7.29
CA MET A 133 -13.70 -13.69 -6.36
C MET A 133 -12.75 -12.60 -6.84
N ILE A 134 -12.47 -12.54 -8.14
CA ILE A 134 -11.66 -11.47 -8.75
C ILE A 134 -12.32 -10.10 -8.50
N GLN A 135 -13.64 -9.98 -8.69
CA GLN A 135 -14.34 -8.71 -8.49
C GLN A 135 -14.36 -8.30 -7.02
N VAL A 136 -14.58 -9.26 -6.12
CA VAL A 136 -14.53 -9.04 -4.66
C VAL A 136 -13.15 -8.53 -4.24
N GLU A 137 -12.08 -9.13 -4.74
CA GLU A 137 -10.69 -8.77 -4.45
C GLU A 137 -10.29 -7.42 -5.04
N ALA A 138 -10.81 -7.10 -6.23
CA ALA A 138 -10.67 -5.77 -6.82
C ALA A 138 -11.34 -4.71 -5.95
N VAL A 139 -12.60 -4.92 -5.56
CA VAL A 139 -13.35 -4.00 -4.71
C VAL A 139 -12.69 -3.86 -3.34
N LEU A 140 -12.16 -4.93 -2.76
CA LEU A 140 -11.47 -4.91 -1.46
C LEU A 140 -10.34 -3.87 -1.42
N GLN A 141 -9.54 -3.80 -2.49
CA GLN A 141 -8.45 -2.81 -2.57
C GLN A 141 -8.97 -1.38 -2.75
N GLY A 142 -10.10 -1.20 -3.43
CA GLY A 142 -10.78 0.10 -3.52
C GLY A 142 -11.29 0.54 -2.16
N VAL A 143 -11.99 -0.33 -1.42
CA VAL A 143 -12.49 -0.02 -0.08
C VAL A 143 -11.35 0.20 0.92
N ALA A 144 -10.18 -0.43 0.72
CA ALA A 144 -8.98 -0.12 1.50
C ALA A 144 -8.53 1.34 1.32
N ASN A 145 -8.57 1.88 0.09
CA ASN A 145 -8.32 3.30 -0.19
C ASN A 145 -9.44 4.23 0.33
N MET A 146 -10.69 3.75 0.39
CA MET A 146 -11.82 4.49 0.96
C MET A 146 -11.72 4.62 2.49
N SER A 147 -11.00 3.71 3.13
CA SER A 147 -10.92 3.55 4.58
C SER A 147 -9.50 3.76 5.11
N PHE A 148 -8.86 2.75 5.71
CA PHE A 148 -7.65 2.87 6.53
C PHE A 148 -6.49 3.59 5.85
N LEU A 149 -6.36 3.49 4.52
CA LEU A 149 -5.30 4.19 3.79
C LEU A 149 -5.56 5.70 3.66
N ALA A 150 -6.79 6.17 3.87
CA ALA A 150 -7.13 7.59 3.91
C ALA A 150 -7.01 8.21 5.31
N PHE A 151 -7.02 7.41 6.38
CA PHE A 151 -7.04 7.92 7.76
C PHE A 151 -5.88 8.86 8.09
N PRO A 152 -4.60 8.50 7.84
CA PRO A 152 -3.50 9.41 8.15
C PRO A 152 -3.61 10.72 7.36
N ALA A 153 -4.01 10.65 6.08
CA ALA A 153 -4.17 11.84 5.24
C ALA A 153 -5.22 12.79 5.80
N PHE A 154 -6.42 12.29 6.06
CA PHE A 154 -7.54 13.13 6.49
C PHE A 154 -7.35 13.65 7.90
N VAL A 155 -6.84 12.82 8.83
CA VAL A 155 -6.54 13.25 10.20
C VAL A 155 -5.52 14.40 10.20
N ILE A 156 -4.47 14.33 9.37
CA ILE A 156 -3.49 15.43 9.26
C ILE A 156 -4.12 16.66 8.60
N ALA A 157 -4.87 16.46 7.50
CA ALA A 157 -5.34 17.52 6.64
C ALA A 157 -6.40 18.43 7.29
N VAL A 158 -7.23 17.91 8.21
CA VAL A 158 -8.28 18.71 8.89
C VAL A 158 -7.78 19.45 10.14
N ASN A 159 -6.50 19.31 10.51
CA ASN A 159 -5.98 19.94 11.71
C ASN A 159 -5.82 21.46 11.51
N PRO A 160 -6.56 22.32 12.24
CA PRO A 160 -6.55 23.76 12.02
C PRO A 160 -5.38 24.48 12.71
N VAL A 161 -4.66 23.80 13.63
CA VAL A 161 -3.57 24.40 14.39
C VAL A 161 -2.46 24.87 13.45
N SER A 162 -1.82 26.01 13.72
CA SER A 162 -0.78 26.56 12.83
C SER A 162 0.62 26.02 13.16
N GLN A 163 0.93 25.79 14.43
CA GLN A 163 2.27 25.37 14.88
C GLN A 163 2.54 23.89 14.60
N ILE A 164 3.49 23.59 13.70
CA ILE A 164 3.84 22.21 13.34
C ILE A 164 4.48 21.51 14.53
N HIS A 165 3.92 20.36 14.92
CA HIS A 165 4.42 19.59 16.06
C HIS A 165 5.70 18.83 15.70
N MET A 166 6.61 18.62 16.66
CA MET A 166 7.88 17.92 16.40
C MET A 166 7.70 16.50 15.87
N LEU A 167 6.64 15.80 16.30
CA LEU A 167 6.29 14.47 15.78
C LEU A 167 5.85 14.49 14.31
N GLU A 168 5.23 15.57 13.82
CA GLU A 168 4.92 15.72 12.40
C GLU A 168 6.21 15.81 11.59
N MET A 169 7.16 16.64 12.02
CA MET A 169 8.47 16.77 11.37
C MET A 169 9.26 15.46 11.40
N PHE A 170 9.25 14.77 12.55
CA PHE A 170 9.92 13.48 12.70
C PHE A 170 9.29 12.41 11.79
N GLY A 171 7.96 12.36 11.71
CA GLY A 171 7.25 11.51 10.76
C GLY A 171 7.67 11.80 9.32
N LEU A 172 7.66 13.06 8.89
CA LEU A 172 8.09 13.44 7.55
C LEU A 172 9.56 13.11 7.27
N LEU A 173 10.45 13.21 8.26
CA LEU A 173 11.85 12.81 8.12
C LEU A 173 11.98 11.29 7.90
N ILE A 174 11.24 10.48 8.68
CA ILE A 174 11.18 9.02 8.46
C ILE A 174 10.62 8.73 7.07
N TRP A 175 9.59 9.46 6.63
CA TRP A 175 8.99 9.29 5.31
C TRP A 175 10.03 9.48 4.19
N VAL A 176 10.81 10.56 4.25
CA VAL A 176 11.89 10.83 3.27
C VAL A 176 12.95 9.72 3.31
N GLY A 177 13.38 9.31 4.51
CA GLY A 177 14.35 8.22 4.69
C GLY A 177 13.85 6.88 4.14
N ALA A 178 12.57 6.56 4.38
CA ALA A 178 11.92 5.36 3.88
C ALA A 178 11.81 5.37 2.36
N PHE A 179 11.37 6.49 1.76
CA PHE A 179 11.33 6.67 0.32
C PHE A 179 12.72 6.53 -0.33
N ALA A 180 13.76 7.11 0.29
CA ALA A 180 15.13 6.97 -0.16
C ALA A 180 15.60 5.50 -0.10
N MET A 181 15.32 4.81 1.01
CA MET A 181 15.65 3.39 1.17
C MET A 181 14.96 2.51 0.12
N GLU A 182 13.67 2.73 -0.14
CA GLU A 182 12.91 2.04 -1.19
C GLU A 182 13.57 2.26 -2.57
N THR A 183 13.84 3.51 -2.91
CA THR A 183 14.46 3.91 -4.19
C THR A 183 15.84 3.27 -4.37
N ILE A 184 16.66 3.25 -3.31
CA ILE A 184 17.99 2.63 -3.33
C ILE A 184 17.85 1.11 -3.53
N ALA A 185 16.96 0.45 -2.78
CA ALA A 185 16.75 -0.99 -2.89
C ALA A 185 16.29 -1.40 -4.31
N ASP A 186 15.33 -0.69 -4.88
CA ASP A 186 14.84 -0.96 -6.23
C ASP A 186 15.90 -0.69 -7.29
N ASN A 187 16.69 0.38 -7.15
CA ASN A 187 17.79 0.67 -8.08
C ASN A 187 18.88 -0.41 -8.00
N GLN A 188 19.26 -0.86 -6.80
CA GLN A 188 20.21 -1.97 -6.62
C GLN A 188 19.75 -3.23 -7.35
N LYS A 189 18.47 -3.59 -7.21
CA LYS A 189 17.89 -4.75 -7.90
C LYS A 189 17.86 -4.56 -9.42
N ARG A 190 17.48 -3.36 -9.90
CA ARG A 190 17.45 -3.04 -11.33
C ARG A 190 18.85 -3.14 -11.96
N VAL A 191 19.86 -2.55 -11.33
CA VAL A 191 21.26 -2.60 -11.78
C VAL A 191 21.74 -4.05 -11.78
N PHE A 192 21.51 -4.80 -10.71
CA PHE A 192 21.87 -6.23 -10.65
C PHE A 192 21.25 -7.04 -11.79
N LEU A 193 19.94 -6.88 -12.05
CA LEU A 193 19.27 -7.60 -13.13
C LEU A 193 19.81 -7.23 -14.51
N LYS A 194 20.17 -5.96 -14.73
CA LYS A 194 20.77 -5.49 -15.98
C LYS A 194 22.15 -6.13 -16.21
N GLU A 195 22.98 -6.18 -15.18
CA GLU A 195 24.32 -6.79 -15.28
C GLU A 195 24.24 -8.31 -15.49
N MET A 196 23.37 -9.02 -14.76
CA MET A 196 23.18 -10.46 -14.97
C MET A 196 22.69 -10.75 -16.39
N LYS A 197 21.78 -9.93 -16.93
CA LYS A 197 21.33 -10.04 -18.33
C LYS A 197 22.48 -9.83 -19.32
N LYS A 198 23.34 -8.83 -19.09
CA LYS A 198 24.52 -8.55 -19.94
C LYS A 198 25.49 -9.74 -19.96
N GLN A 199 25.62 -10.45 -18.85
CA GLN A 199 26.48 -11.63 -18.70
C GLN A 199 25.81 -12.94 -19.17
N GLY A 200 24.58 -12.88 -19.69
CA GLY A 200 23.83 -14.08 -20.10
C GLY A 200 23.35 -14.95 -18.92
N LEU A 201 23.51 -14.50 -17.68
CA LEU A 201 23.12 -15.23 -16.48
C LEU A 201 21.63 -15.03 -16.19
N LYS A 202 20.88 -16.12 -16.13
CA LYS A 202 19.45 -16.13 -15.78
C LYS A 202 19.24 -16.61 -14.35
N ASN A 203 18.09 -16.26 -13.77
CA ASN A 203 17.62 -16.78 -12.48
C ASN A 203 18.58 -16.56 -11.29
N GLN A 204 19.35 -15.48 -11.33
CA GLN A 204 20.27 -15.12 -10.25
C GLN A 204 19.54 -14.44 -9.08
N VAL A 205 20.09 -14.60 -7.87
CA VAL A 205 19.58 -14.02 -6.63
C VAL A 205 20.27 -12.69 -6.37
N CYS A 206 19.50 -11.60 -6.24
CA CYS A 206 20.05 -10.31 -5.86
C CYS A 206 20.40 -10.33 -4.38
N ASN A 207 21.69 -10.28 -4.05
CA ASN A 207 22.21 -10.22 -2.69
C ASN A 207 23.23 -9.07 -2.57
N VAL A 208 22.85 -7.89 -3.06
CA VAL A 208 23.70 -6.69 -3.16
C VAL A 208 23.10 -5.56 -2.32
N GLY A 209 23.95 -4.82 -1.60
CA GLY A 209 23.52 -3.65 -0.83
C GLY A 209 22.48 -3.99 0.23
N LEU A 210 21.33 -3.32 0.21
CA LEU A 210 20.24 -3.52 1.18
C LEU A 210 19.66 -4.93 1.13
N TRP A 211 19.74 -5.59 -0.03
CA TRP A 211 19.29 -6.97 -0.20
C TRP A 211 20.13 -7.98 0.60
N ARG A 212 21.26 -7.57 1.18
CA ARG A 212 22.05 -8.40 2.10
C ARG A 212 21.42 -8.55 3.48
N TYR A 213 20.72 -7.50 3.92
CA TYR A 213 20.18 -7.41 5.28
C TYR A 213 18.71 -7.83 5.37
N SER A 214 17.98 -7.72 4.26
CA SER A 214 16.61 -8.20 4.11
C SER A 214 16.41 -8.72 2.69
N ARG A 215 15.56 -9.73 2.51
CA ARG A 215 15.17 -10.24 1.19
C ARG A 215 14.12 -9.37 0.51
N HIS A 216 13.49 -8.46 1.26
CA HIS A 216 12.49 -7.52 0.78
C HIS A 216 12.70 -6.12 1.40
N PRO A 217 13.89 -5.50 1.21
CA PRO A 217 14.20 -4.21 1.83
C PRO A 217 13.30 -3.08 1.30
N ASN A 218 12.87 -3.18 0.04
CA ASN A 218 11.92 -2.24 -0.56
C ASN A 218 10.51 -2.36 0.05
N TYR A 219 10.04 -3.57 0.37
CA TYR A 219 8.74 -3.74 1.05
C TYR A 219 8.79 -3.26 2.51
N PHE A 220 9.93 -3.45 3.19
CA PHE A 220 10.12 -2.86 4.52
C PHE A 220 10.11 -1.33 4.46
N ALA A 221 10.80 -0.74 3.48
CA ALA A 221 10.81 0.69 3.26
C ALA A 221 9.41 1.25 2.97
N GLU A 222 8.64 0.60 2.10
CA GLU A 222 7.23 0.96 1.86
C GLU A 222 6.40 0.88 3.15
N TRP A 223 6.58 -0.16 3.98
CA TRP A 223 5.90 -0.19 5.28
C TRP A 223 6.31 0.98 6.19
N MET A 224 7.59 1.38 6.18
CA MET A 224 8.06 2.54 6.94
C MET A 224 7.51 3.87 6.42
N VAL A 225 7.18 4.00 5.12
CA VAL A 225 6.43 5.14 4.57
C VAL A 225 5.09 5.28 5.28
N TRP A 226 4.36 4.19 5.49
CA TRP A 226 3.07 4.23 6.17
C TRP A 226 3.20 4.47 7.68
N ASN A 227 4.20 3.90 8.34
CA ASN A 227 4.47 4.19 9.75
C ASN A 227 4.85 5.65 9.97
N ALA A 228 5.59 6.25 9.03
CA ALA A 228 5.91 7.67 9.06
C ALA A 228 4.65 8.55 9.02
N LEU A 229 3.68 8.22 8.16
CA LEU A 229 2.39 8.90 8.09
C LEU A 229 1.55 8.71 9.36
N VAL A 230 1.59 7.51 9.95
CA VAL A 230 0.95 7.23 11.25
C VAL A 230 1.55 8.10 12.36
N ILE A 231 2.87 8.20 12.44
CA ILE A 231 3.57 9.05 13.43
C ILE A 231 3.21 10.52 13.21
N ALA A 232 3.22 10.99 11.96
CA ALA A 232 2.86 12.37 11.62
C ALA A 232 1.39 12.69 11.93
N ALA A 233 0.49 11.69 11.94
CA ALA A 233 -0.91 11.89 12.27
C ALA A 233 -1.19 12.01 13.77
N LEU A 234 -0.27 11.60 14.66
CA LEU A 234 -0.52 11.56 16.11
C LEU A 234 -0.89 12.94 16.70
N PRO A 235 -0.19 14.05 16.39
CA PRO A 235 -0.55 15.35 16.94
C PRO A 235 -1.93 15.83 16.48
N SER A 236 -2.27 15.61 15.22
CA SER A 236 -3.59 15.92 14.69
C SER A 236 -4.68 15.04 15.30
N TRP A 237 -4.39 13.76 15.56
CA TRP A 237 -5.30 12.88 16.28
C TRP A 237 -5.56 13.36 17.72
N TRP A 238 -4.56 13.89 18.42
CA TRP A 238 -4.77 14.49 19.76
C TRP A 238 -5.68 15.71 19.68
N VAL A 239 -5.47 16.61 18.71
CA VAL A 239 -6.30 17.81 18.53
C VAL A 239 -7.76 17.45 18.25
N LEU A 240 -8.03 16.36 17.53
CA LEU A 240 -9.39 15.90 17.25
C LEU A 240 -10.19 15.56 18.51
N GLN A 241 -9.55 15.24 19.64
CA GLN A 241 -10.25 14.90 20.89
C GLN A 241 -11.21 16.00 21.35
N ALA A 242 -10.88 17.27 21.07
CA ALA A 242 -11.72 18.41 21.43
C ALA A 242 -12.90 18.63 20.46
N GLN A 243 -12.92 17.96 19.31
CA GLN A 243 -13.88 18.20 18.22
C GLN A 243 -14.93 17.10 18.08
N ILE A 244 -14.64 15.89 18.56
CA ILE A 244 -15.50 14.71 18.41
C ILE A 244 -15.63 13.96 19.73
N ASN A 245 -16.67 13.14 19.86
CA ASN A 245 -16.86 12.33 21.07
C ASN A 245 -15.72 11.30 21.25
N THR A 246 -15.51 10.87 22.51
CA THR A 246 -14.42 9.97 22.88
C THR A 246 -14.42 8.65 22.13
N VAL A 247 -15.59 8.09 21.80
CA VAL A 247 -15.70 6.83 21.06
C VAL A 247 -15.19 6.99 19.63
N LEU A 248 -15.65 8.03 18.91
CA LEU A 248 -15.15 8.34 17.57
C LEU A 248 -13.65 8.63 17.61
N TRP A 249 -13.18 9.42 18.58
CA TRP A 249 -11.75 9.71 18.73
C TRP A 249 -10.89 8.45 18.90
N LEU A 250 -11.30 7.51 19.75
CA LEU A 250 -10.61 6.22 19.91
C LEU A 250 -10.65 5.38 18.62
N LEU A 251 -11.80 5.30 17.96
CA LEU A 251 -11.96 4.53 16.73
C LEU A 251 -11.14 5.12 15.57
N ILE A 252 -11.05 6.45 15.46
CA ILE A 252 -10.18 7.13 14.49
C ILE A 252 -8.71 6.80 14.78
N GLY A 253 -8.28 6.85 16.03
CA GLY A 253 -6.92 6.45 16.43
C GLY A 253 -6.61 5.00 16.04
N LEU A 254 -7.55 4.08 16.30
CA LEU A 254 -7.44 2.69 15.85
C LEU A 254 -7.38 2.58 14.33
N GLY A 255 -8.14 3.39 13.59
CA GLY A 255 -8.11 3.42 12.14
C GLY A 255 -6.76 3.88 11.58
N VAL A 256 -6.16 4.93 12.18
CA VAL A 256 -4.81 5.40 11.84
C VAL A 256 -3.79 4.28 12.06
N LEU A 257 -3.81 3.62 13.24
CA LEU A 257 -2.90 2.51 13.53
C LEU A 257 -3.11 1.30 12.60
N ASN A 258 -4.37 1.04 12.20
CA ASN A 258 -4.68 -0.03 11.25
C ASN A 258 -4.04 0.20 9.87
N ALA A 259 -3.73 1.43 9.47
CA ALA A 259 -2.99 1.67 8.22
C ALA A 259 -1.64 0.92 8.21
N SER A 260 -0.87 0.99 9.31
CA SER A 260 0.40 0.26 9.44
C SER A 260 0.19 -1.26 9.40
N ARG A 261 -0.82 -1.77 10.12
CA ARG A 261 -1.14 -3.22 10.14
C ARG A 261 -1.55 -3.73 8.77
N VAL A 262 -2.47 -3.04 8.10
CA VAL A 262 -2.97 -3.41 6.76
C VAL A 262 -1.82 -3.44 5.75
N MET A 263 -0.94 -2.43 5.79
CA MET A 263 0.21 -2.39 4.90
C MET A 263 1.23 -3.48 5.20
N TYR A 264 1.51 -3.77 6.47
CA TYR A 264 2.36 -4.92 6.85
C TYR A 264 1.80 -6.24 6.29
N VAL A 265 0.53 -6.54 6.58
CA VAL A 265 -0.12 -7.77 6.10
C VAL A 265 -0.10 -7.82 4.58
N THR A 266 -0.31 -6.70 3.90
CA THR A 266 -0.28 -6.63 2.43
C THR A 266 1.12 -6.93 1.88
N LEU A 267 2.14 -6.28 2.42
CA LEU A 267 3.53 -6.33 1.98
C LEU A 267 4.28 -7.60 2.39
N VAL A 268 3.81 -8.31 3.41
CA VAL A 268 4.42 -9.58 3.86
C VAL A 268 3.61 -10.76 3.38
N ASP A 269 2.32 -10.78 3.65
CA ASP A 269 1.49 -11.98 3.52
C ASP A 269 0.62 -11.97 2.28
N TYR A 270 -0.04 -10.85 1.98
CA TYR A 270 -1.13 -10.83 0.99
C TYR A 270 -0.59 -10.84 -0.44
N THR A 271 0.08 -9.76 -0.85
CA THR A 271 0.57 -9.55 -2.23
C THR A 271 2.08 -9.37 -2.30
N GLY A 272 2.76 -9.25 -1.16
CA GLY A 272 4.19 -8.96 -1.08
C GLY A 272 5.09 -10.18 -0.92
N ALA A 273 5.83 -10.26 0.20
CA ALA A 273 6.98 -11.16 0.37
C ALA A 273 6.64 -12.64 0.13
N LYS A 274 5.67 -13.21 0.84
CA LYS A 274 5.31 -14.64 0.72
C LYS A 274 4.97 -15.05 -0.73
N PRO A 275 4.03 -14.37 -1.45
CA PRO A 275 3.78 -14.65 -2.86
C PRO A 275 5.03 -14.54 -3.74
N ALA A 276 5.87 -13.52 -3.51
CA ALA A 276 7.08 -13.31 -4.30
C ALA A 276 8.13 -14.40 -4.08
N GLU A 277 8.31 -14.85 -2.84
CA GLU A 277 9.26 -15.91 -2.48
C GLU A 277 8.82 -17.27 -3.00
N TYR A 278 7.50 -17.56 -3.01
CA TYR A 278 6.94 -18.82 -3.54
C TYR A 278 7.44 -19.12 -4.95
N PHE A 279 7.36 -18.16 -5.87
CA PHE A 279 7.89 -18.33 -7.23
C PHE A 279 9.41 -18.16 -7.31
N SER A 280 10.02 -17.42 -6.39
CA SER A 280 11.47 -17.19 -6.41
C SER A 280 12.25 -18.47 -6.12
N VAL A 281 11.79 -19.28 -5.17
CA VAL A 281 12.38 -20.60 -4.86
C VAL A 281 12.32 -21.55 -6.05
N GLN A 282 11.21 -21.56 -6.78
CA GLN A 282 11.02 -22.43 -7.95
C GLN A 282 11.92 -22.04 -9.12
N LYS A 283 12.13 -20.73 -9.32
CA LYS A 283 12.86 -20.20 -10.47
C LYS A 283 14.36 -20.13 -10.24
N ARG A 284 14.82 -19.95 -9.00
CA ARG A 284 16.21 -19.60 -8.67
C ARG A 284 16.84 -20.65 -7.74
N PRO A 285 17.79 -21.48 -8.24
CA PRO A 285 18.38 -22.58 -7.46
C PRO A 285 19.00 -22.13 -6.13
N LYS A 286 19.66 -20.96 -6.09
CA LYS A 286 20.33 -20.43 -4.88
C LYS A 286 19.40 -19.71 -3.90
N TYR A 287 18.10 -19.60 -4.19
CA TYR A 287 17.20 -18.79 -3.37
C TYR A 287 16.87 -19.44 -2.02
N LYS A 288 16.86 -20.77 -1.94
CA LYS A 288 16.66 -21.49 -0.67
C LYS A 288 17.80 -21.17 0.32
N THR A 289 19.05 -21.15 -0.15
CA THR A 289 20.19 -20.73 0.67
C THR A 289 20.05 -19.29 1.13
N TYR A 290 19.63 -18.39 0.24
CA TYR A 290 19.37 -16.99 0.60
C TYR A 290 18.25 -16.84 1.64
N GLN A 291 17.22 -17.70 1.60
CA GLN A 291 16.18 -17.74 2.63
C GLN A 291 16.70 -18.15 4.01
N GLN A 292 17.73 -19.00 4.06
CA GLN A 292 18.35 -19.46 5.30
C GLN A 292 19.29 -18.39 5.90
N THR A 293 19.96 -17.60 5.08
CA THR A 293 21.06 -16.70 5.53
C THR A 293 20.67 -15.23 5.66
N THR A 294 19.56 -14.78 5.08
CA THR A 294 19.11 -13.38 5.11
C THR A 294 17.72 -13.28 5.73
N ASN A 295 17.37 -12.19 6.41
CA ASN A 295 16.02 -12.00 6.96
C ASN A 295 14.97 -11.75 5.88
N GLN A 296 13.71 -12.18 6.07
CA GLN A 296 12.67 -11.97 5.05
C GLN A 296 12.33 -10.49 4.86
N PHE A 297 11.98 -9.81 5.95
CA PHE A 297 11.35 -8.50 5.92
C PHE A 297 12.13 -7.47 6.73
N PHE A 298 12.26 -7.66 8.03
CA PHE A 298 13.04 -6.77 8.91
C PHE A 298 14.54 -6.86 8.59
N PRO A 299 15.20 -5.75 8.23
CA PRO A 299 16.65 -5.72 8.03
C PRO A 299 17.38 -6.17 9.30
N GLY A 300 18.40 -7.01 9.16
CA GLY A 300 19.22 -7.43 10.28
C GLY A 300 20.48 -8.18 9.84
N PRO A 301 21.28 -8.66 10.81
CA PRO A 301 22.52 -9.36 10.52
C PRO A 301 22.26 -10.68 9.79
N PHE A 302 23.30 -11.17 9.11
CA PHE A 302 23.27 -12.46 8.45
C PHE A 302 23.09 -13.60 9.46
N LYS A 303 22.34 -14.61 9.03
CA LYS A 303 22.18 -15.86 9.76
C LYS A 303 23.18 -16.88 9.24
N SER A 304 23.84 -17.61 10.14
CA SER A 304 24.61 -18.79 9.76
C SER A 304 23.66 -19.82 9.16
N ALA A 305 24.00 -20.37 7.98
CA ALA A 305 23.27 -21.50 7.44
C ALA A 305 23.46 -22.69 8.39
N LYS A 306 22.37 -23.17 8.98
CA LYS A 306 22.35 -24.46 9.69
C LYS A 306 22.29 -25.60 8.68
#